data_AF-A0A1J8P4T6-F1
#
_entry.id   AF-A0A1J8P4T6-F1
#
_cell.length_a   1.000
_cell.length_b   1.000
_cell.length_c   1.000
_cell.angle_alpha   90.00
_cell.angle_beta   90.00
_cell.angle_gamma   90.00
#
_symmetry.space_group_name_H-M   'P 1'
#
loop_
_entity.id
_entity.type
_entity.pdbx_description
1 polymer ?
#
loop_
_entity_poly.entity_id
_entity_poly.type
_entity_poly.pdbx_seq_one_letter_code
_entity_poly.pdbx_strand_id
1 'polypeptide(L)'
;DGQGNIVERMAYTAFGQRRQGDWRANDPLLPIIPTLTNRGFTGHEHIDEMGFIHMNGRVYDPSIGRFLSADPNIQAPYNTQSYNRYSYVLNNPLKYTDPSGFWFEWLEDFVGKAENLMMK
;
A
#
# COMPACT_ATOMS: atom_id res chain seq x y z
N ASP A 1 6.87 15.22 -18.13
CA ASP A 1 6.01 16.31 -18.68
C ASP A 1 5.56 15.90 -20.08
N GLY A 2 5.03 16.83 -20.89
CA GLY A 2 4.68 16.56 -22.29
C GLY A 2 5.87 16.33 -23.24
N GLN A 3 7.11 16.42 -22.75
CA GLN A 3 8.35 16.17 -23.50
C GLN A 3 9.05 14.89 -23.03
N GLY A 4 8.48 14.15 -22.08
CA GLY A 4 9.09 12.95 -21.48
C GLY A 4 10.10 13.23 -20.36
N ASN A 5 10.30 14.48 -19.94
CA ASN A 5 11.18 14.81 -18.82
C ASN A 5 10.61 14.27 -17.50
N ILE A 6 11.50 13.85 -16.60
CA ILE A 6 11.16 13.41 -15.25
C ILE A 6 10.72 14.65 -14.44
N VAL A 7 9.44 14.70 -14.10
CA VAL A 7 8.86 15.78 -13.27
C VAL A 7 8.92 15.47 -11.78
N GLU A 8 8.99 14.19 -11.41
CA GLU A 8 8.92 13.73 -10.03
C GLU A 8 9.63 12.37 -9.90
N ARG A 9 10.23 12.11 -8.73
CA ARG A 9 10.66 10.77 -8.31
C ARG A 9 10.35 10.62 -6.83
N MET A 10 9.58 9.59 -6.49
CA MET A 10 9.31 9.21 -5.10
C MET A 10 10.20 8.03 -4.67
N ALA A 11 10.46 7.95 -3.37
CA ALA A 11 11.30 6.92 -2.76
C ALA A 11 10.59 6.38 -1.50
N TYR A 12 10.64 5.08 -1.27
CA TYR A 12 9.90 4.42 -0.19
C TYR A 12 10.75 3.36 0.54
N THR A 13 10.54 3.20 1.84
CA THR A 13 10.99 1.99 2.56
C THR A 13 10.15 0.78 2.15
N ALA A 14 10.56 -0.44 2.55
CA ALA A 14 9.80 -1.65 2.26
C ALA A 14 8.33 -1.58 2.73
N PHE A 15 8.04 -0.89 3.83
CA PHE A 15 6.70 -0.69 4.39
C PHE A 15 6.02 0.62 3.92
N GLY A 16 6.56 1.28 2.89
CA GLY A 16 5.91 2.42 2.25
C GLY A 16 6.17 3.80 2.86
N GLN A 17 7.10 3.92 3.81
CA GLN A 17 7.45 5.22 4.38
C GLN A 17 8.21 6.04 3.32
N ARG A 18 7.66 7.21 2.97
CA ARG A 18 8.27 8.14 2.01
C ARG A 18 9.66 8.55 2.50
N ARG A 19 10.71 8.30 1.71
CA ARG A 19 12.08 8.75 2.02
C ARG A 19 12.23 10.22 1.59
N GLN A 20 13.01 10.98 2.35
CA GLN A 20 13.46 12.31 1.96
C GLN A 20 14.57 12.19 0.90
N GLY A 21 14.43 12.92 -0.22
CA GLY A 21 15.38 12.92 -1.34
C GLY A 21 15.23 11.79 -2.38
N ASP A 22 15.88 11.96 -3.54
CA ASP A 22 16.14 10.88 -4.51
C ASP A 22 17.10 9.87 -3.88
N TRP A 23 16.97 8.57 -4.19
CA TRP A 23 17.91 7.51 -3.82
C TRP A 23 19.38 7.80 -4.21
N ARG A 24 19.59 8.75 -5.14
CA ARG A 24 20.90 9.23 -5.61
C ARG A 24 21.48 10.42 -4.83
N ALA A 25 20.69 11.06 -3.96
CA ALA A 25 21.12 12.24 -3.23
C ALA A 25 21.72 11.86 -1.87
N ASN A 26 22.91 12.40 -1.57
CA ASN A 26 23.49 12.38 -0.21
C ASN A 26 22.96 13.54 0.65
N ASP A 27 21.82 14.13 0.28
CA ASP A 27 21.24 15.31 0.91
C ASP A 27 20.02 14.92 1.76
N PRO A 28 20.12 14.92 3.11
CA PRO A 28 19.05 14.51 3.99
C PRO A 28 18.03 15.62 4.30
N LEU A 29 18.17 16.83 3.71
CA LEU A 29 17.38 18.01 4.10
C LEU A 29 16.59 18.66 2.95
N LEU A 30 16.38 17.97 1.84
CA LEU A 30 15.35 18.38 0.90
C LEU A 30 13.97 18.24 1.58
N PRO A 31 13.15 19.31 1.64
CA PRO A 31 11.79 19.21 2.14
C PRO A 31 10.99 18.22 1.28
N ILE A 32 9.87 17.70 1.81
CA ILE A 32 8.93 16.90 1.02
C ILE A 32 8.57 17.72 -0.21
N ILE A 33 9.02 17.27 -1.39
CA ILE A 33 8.77 17.96 -2.65
C ILE A 33 7.24 18.03 -2.77
N PRO A 34 6.63 19.22 -2.96
CA PRO A 34 5.19 19.36 -3.05
C PRO A 34 4.72 18.50 -4.22
N THR A 35 4.11 17.38 -3.89
CA THR A 35 4.00 16.25 -4.81
C THR A 35 3.07 16.59 -5.96
N LEU A 36 3.44 16.23 -7.19
CA LEU A 36 2.58 16.48 -8.35
C LEU A 36 1.30 15.63 -8.29
N THR A 37 1.30 14.58 -7.48
CA THR A 37 0.11 13.84 -7.08
C THR A 37 0.21 13.38 -5.62
N ASN A 38 -0.89 13.48 -4.87
CA ASN A 38 -1.00 12.90 -3.52
C ASN A 38 -0.83 11.36 -3.51
N ARG A 39 -0.84 10.69 -4.67
CA ARG A 39 -0.72 9.24 -4.76
C ARG A 39 0.74 8.78 -4.72
N GLY A 40 1.00 7.72 -3.95
CA GLY A 40 2.35 7.27 -3.66
C GLY A 40 2.49 5.75 -3.61
N PHE A 41 2.97 5.24 -2.48
CA PHE A 41 3.16 3.81 -2.23
C PHE A 41 1.91 2.99 -2.61
N THR A 42 2.13 1.96 -3.44
CA THR A 42 1.10 1.06 -4.00
C THR A 42 -0.09 1.74 -4.71
N GLY A 43 0.04 3.02 -5.08
CA GLY A 43 -0.98 3.78 -5.83
C GLY A 43 -2.04 4.48 -4.96
N HIS A 44 -1.93 4.35 -3.63
CA HIS A 44 -2.82 4.96 -2.64
C HIS A 44 -2.48 6.42 -2.36
N GLU A 45 -3.46 7.15 -1.83
CA GLU A 45 -3.30 8.56 -1.44
C GLU A 45 -2.56 8.69 -0.10
N HIS A 46 -1.63 9.65 -0.03
CA HIS A 46 -0.82 9.97 1.14
C HIS A 46 -1.40 11.20 1.83
N ILE A 47 -1.56 11.11 3.15
CA ILE A 47 -1.93 12.21 4.04
C ILE A 47 -0.62 12.71 4.65
N ASP A 48 0.18 13.41 3.85
CA ASP A 48 1.57 13.76 4.19
C ASP A 48 1.66 14.66 5.45
N GLU A 49 0.61 15.42 5.81
CA GLU A 49 0.54 16.19 7.07
C GLU A 49 0.53 15.31 8.32
N MET A 50 0.10 14.04 8.19
CA MET A 50 0.09 13.05 9.28
C MET A 50 1.10 11.92 9.06
N GLY A 51 1.70 11.83 7.87
CA GLY A 51 2.58 10.72 7.47
C GLY A 51 1.85 9.40 7.19
N PHE A 52 0.50 9.42 7.05
CA PHE A 52 -0.32 8.23 6.85
C PHE A 52 -0.68 8.00 5.37
N ILE A 53 -1.18 6.80 5.08
CA ILE A 53 -1.63 6.40 3.72
C ILE A 53 -3.08 5.95 3.79
N HIS A 54 -3.94 6.53 2.96
CA HIS A 54 -5.36 6.18 2.84
C HIS A 54 -5.54 5.02 1.86
N MET A 55 -5.47 3.78 2.37
CA MET A 55 -5.59 2.56 1.58
C MET A 55 -7.05 2.13 1.42
N ASN A 56 -7.86 3.04 0.86
CA ASN A 56 -9.30 2.90 0.61
C ASN A 56 -10.14 2.47 1.83
N GLY A 57 -10.20 1.18 2.17
CA GLY A 57 -10.95 0.66 3.31
C GLY A 57 -10.34 0.94 4.69
N ARG A 58 -9.03 1.27 4.77
CA ARG A 58 -8.34 1.57 6.04
C ARG A 58 -7.23 2.61 5.89
N VAL A 59 -6.95 3.32 6.98
CA VAL A 59 -5.76 4.18 7.10
C VAL A 59 -4.58 3.36 7.62
N TYR A 60 -3.43 3.53 6.98
CA TYR A 60 -2.19 2.79 7.23
C TYR A 60 -1.07 3.74 7.68
N ASP A 61 -0.34 3.33 8.72
CA ASP A 61 0.87 3.97 9.22
C ASP A 61 2.11 3.24 8.66
N PRO A 62 2.84 3.85 7.70
CA PRO A 62 4.02 3.28 7.11
C PRO A 62 5.27 3.31 8.01
N SER A 63 5.25 4.08 9.11
CA SER A 63 6.38 4.18 10.04
C SER A 63 6.51 2.94 10.93
N ILE A 64 5.38 2.37 11.35
CA ILE A 64 5.30 1.10 12.10
C ILE A 64 4.89 -0.10 11.23
N GLY A 65 4.46 0.13 9.98
CA GLY A 65 4.04 -0.90 9.04
C GLY A 65 2.71 -1.56 9.40
N ARG A 66 1.73 -0.78 9.89
CA ARG A 66 0.44 -1.28 10.42
C ARG A 66 -0.74 -0.43 9.99
N PHE A 67 -1.91 -1.04 9.89
CA PHE A 67 -3.16 -0.29 9.84
C PHE A 67 -3.48 0.34 11.20
N LEU A 68 -4.11 1.51 11.20
CA LEU A 68 -4.60 2.16 12.43
C LEU A 68 -5.89 1.51 12.95
N SER A 69 -6.62 0.79 12.09
CA SER A 69 -7.83 0.04 12.43
C SER A 69 -7.66 -1.47 12.18
N ALA A 70 -8.29 -2.27 13.03
CA ALA A 70 -8.33 -3.72 12.86
C ALA A 70 -9.16 -4.10 11.63
N ASP A 71 -8.69 -5.10 10.89
CA ASP A 71 -9.47 -5.77 9.84
C ASP A 71 -10.78 -6.31 10.44
N PRO A 72 -11.95 -6.06 9.83
CA PRO A 72 -13.17 -6.78 10.20
C PRO A 72 -13.09 -8.26 9.81
N ASN A 73 -12.26 -8.63 8.83
CA ASN A 73 -12.20 -9.97 8.25
C ASN A 73 -11.04 -10.79 8.81
N ILE A 74 -11.26 -12.10 8.99
CA ILE A 74 -10.20 -13.09 9.27
C ILE A 74 -10.13 -14.02 8.06
N GLN A 75 -9.26 -13.66 7.12
CA GLN A 75 -9.32 -14.17 5.74
C GLN A 75 -8.84 -15.63 5.58
N ALA A 76 -8.07 -16.15 6.54
CA ALA A 76 -7.73 -17.56 6.63
C ALA A 76 -7.74 -18.02 8.11
N PRO A 77 -8.90 -18.46 8.64
CA PRO A 77 -9.04 -18.84 10.06
C PRO A 77 -8.09 -19.95 10.54
N TYR A 78 -7.61 -20.80 9.63
CA TYR A 78 -6.62 -21.85 9.93
C TYR A 78 -5.16 -21.36 9.91
N ASN A 79 -4.92 -20.09 9.56
CA ASN A 79 -3.61 -19.45 9.60
C ASN A 79 -3.53 -18.47 10.79
N THR A 80 -2.66 -18.76 11.75
CA THR A 80 -2.48 -17.93 12.95
C THR A 80 -2.04 -16.49 12.63
N GLN A 81 -1.40 -16.25 11.48
CA GLN A 81 -1.04 -14.89 11.04
C GLN A 81 -2.27 -14.03 10.70
N SER A 82 -3.37 -14.61 10.23
CA SER A 82 -4.60 -13.86 9.89
C SER A 82 -5.33 -13.29 11.12
N TYR A 83 -4.94 -13.67 12.33
CA TYR A 83 -5.40 -13.03 13.57
C TYR A 83 -4.65 -11.73 13.88
N ASN A 84 -3.54 -11.43 13.21
CA ASN A 84 -2.87 -10.12 13.27
C ASN A 84 -3.59 -9.11 12.35
N ARG A 85 -4.78 -8.71 12.78
CA ARG A 85 -5.72 -7.86 12.01
C ARG A 85 -5.23 -6.43 11.75
N TYR A 86 -4.06 -6.03 12.28
CA TYR A 86 -3.40 -4.76 12.00
C TYR A 86 -2.22 -4.88 11.03
N SER A 87 -1.82 -6.10 10.64
CA SER A 87 -0.71 -6.32 9.72
C SER A 87 -1.07 -5.97 8.28
N TYR A 88 -0.13 -5.35 7.57
CA TYR A 88 -0.19 -5.16 6.13
C TYR A 88 0.39 -6.39 5.43
N VAL A 89 -0.40 -6.99 4.54
CA VAL A 89 0.00 -8.05 3.59
C VAL A 89 0.87 -9.18 4.16
N LEU A 90 0.45 -9.73 5.30
CA LEU A 90 1.16 -10.78 6.06
C LEU A 90 2.62 -10.42 6.42
N ASN A 91 2.93 -9.12 6.55
CA ASN A 91 4.26 -8.54 6.77
C ASN A 91 5.24 -8.71 5.59
N ASN A 92 4.78 -8.95 4.36
CA ASN A 92 5.64 -9.10 3.18
C ASN A 92 5.32 -8.09 2.05
N PRO A 93 5.51 -6.77 2.29
CA PRO A 93 5.16 -5.71 1.35
C PRO A 93 6.05 -5.64 0.09
N LEU A 94 7.14 -6.39 0.05
CA LEU A 94 7.98 -6.53 -1.14
C LEU A 94 7.44 -7.58 -2.13
N LYS A 95 6.45 -8.38 -1.72
CA LYS A 95 5.83 -9.45 -2.52
C LYS A 95 4.34 -9.20 -2.79
N TYR A 96 3.66 -8.47 -1.91
CA TYR A 96 2.21 -8.30 -1.92
C TYR A 96 1.80 -6.83 -1.71
N THR A 97 0.66 -6.45 -2.27
CA THR A 97 0.14 -5.07 -2.27
C THR A 97 -1.37 -5.12 -2.11
N ASP A 98 -1.92 -4.41 -1.12
CA ASP A 98 -3.35 -4.38 -0.80
C ASP A 98 -4.08 -3.25 -1.56
N PRO A 99 -4.97 -3.53 -2.54
CA PRO A 99 -5.65 -2.48 -3.32
C PRO A 99 -6.93 -1.96 -2.66
N SER A 100 -7.60 -2.77 -1.86
CA SER A 100 -8.89 -2.44 -1.22
C SER A 100 -8.73 -1.98 0.23
N GLY A 101 -7.62 -2.32 0.87
CA GLY A 101 -7.39 -2.15 2.30
C GLY A 101 -7.76 -3.40 3.11
N PHE A 102 -8.07 -4.54 2.48
CA PHE A 102 -8.37 -5.81 3.12
C PHE A 102 -7.60 -6.97 2.43
N TRP A 103 -6.58 -7.51 3.09
CA TRP A 103 -5.27 -7.79 2.45
C TRP A 103 -4.87 -9.32 1.93
N PHE A 104 -6.11 -9.71 1.38
CA PHE A 104 -6.69 -10.82 0.55
C PHE A 104 -8.00 -10.38 -0.15
N GLU A 105 -7.95 -10.22 -1.49
CA GLU A 105 -9.13 -10.09 -2.39
C GLU A 105 -9.28 -11.33 -3.33
N TRP A 106 -8.46 -12.37 -3.09
CA TRP A 106 -8.27 -13.54 -3.96
C TRP A 106 -9.49 -14.47 -4.10
N LEU A 107 -10.53 -14.29 -3.29
CA LEU A 107 -11.75 -15.08 -3.42
C LEU A 107 -12.53 -14.69 -4.70
N GLU A 108 -12.59 -13.40 -5.03
CA GLU A 108 -13.38 -12.92 -6.16
C GLU A 108 -12.76 -13.35 -7.51
N ASP A 109 -11.44 -13.20 -7.64
CA ASP A 109 -10.72 -13.47 -8.88
C ASP A 109 -10.63 -14.98 -9.22
N PHE A 110 -10.90 -15.87 -8.25
CA PHE A 110 -11.04 -17.32 -8.46
C PHE A 110 -12.49 -17.76 -8.65
N VAL A 111 -13.45 -17.22 -7.88
CA VAL A 111 -14.88 -17.55 -8.01
C VAL A 111 -15.44 -17.05 -9.35
N GLY A 112 -15.17 -15.80 -9.73
CA GLY A 112 -15.65 -15.23 -11.00
C GLY A 112 -15.11 -15.93 -12.26
N LYS A 113 -13.97 -16.63 -12.15
CA LYS A 113 -13.46 -17.51 -13.22
C LYS A 113 -14.08 -18.90 -13.21
N ALA A 114 -14.48 -19.42 -12.05
CA ALA A 114 -15.17 -20.70 -11.93
C ALA A 114 -16.61 -20.62 -12.46
N GLU A 115 -17.36 -19.57 -12.12
CA GLU A 115 -18.76 -19.41 -12.57
C GLU A 115 -18.86 -19.28 -14.10
N ASN A 116 -17.98 -18.47 -14.72
CA ASN A 116 -17.86 -18.34 -16.19
C ASN A 116 -17.43 -19.64 -16.91
N LEU A 117 -16.95 -20.65 -16.18
CA LEU A 117 -16.60 -21.97 -16.72
C LEU A 117 -17.74 -22.99 -16.56
N MET A 118 -18.67 -22.76 -15.62
CA MET A 118 -19.82 -23.64 -15.33
C MET A 118 -21.11 -23.22 -16.06
N MET A 119 -21.11 -22.08 -16.76
CA MET A 119 -22.24 -21.57 -17.55
C MET A 119 -22.03 -21.73 -19.07
N LYS A 120 -21.41 -22.84 -19.50
CA LYS A 120 -21.19 -23.21 -20.91
C LYS A 120 -21.45 -24.69 -21.13
#